data_AF-A0A380V876-F1
#
_entry.id   AF-A0A380V876-F1
#
_cell.length_a   1.000
_cell.length_b   1.000
_cell.length_c   1.000
_cell.angle_alpha   90.00
_cell.angle_beta   90.00
_cell.angle_gamma   90.00
#
_symmetry.space_group_name_H-M   'P 1'
#
loop_
_entity.id
_entity.type
_entity.pdbx_description
1 polymer ?
#
loop_
_entity_poly.entity_id
_entity_poly.type
_entity_poly.pdbx_seq_one_letter_code
_entity_poly.pdbx_strand_id
1 'polypeptide(L)'
;MKKNMAFILFAALATGTAFANPNVVSELDNLRDDLKYLLIEQNLNNIYQARTDIAKNKKSIEQNTSDIAMNSQDIETNINDIYKNKKDIAKNHEDIVVNQMDIELHEDAIRANESAIATNRADIATNKTDIATNKTAIATNKTDIATNKTAIATNKTAIATNKTAIATNKTDIATNKTDIATNKTDIAANKTAIATNKTDIATNKTAIEANQTRINHLDQRINKLDRKVERGLAAQAALSGLFQPYNVGKFNVSAAVGGYNAKQAVAVGSGYRFNDKVAAKAGVAFASGGDVSYNAGVNFEF
;
A
#
# COMPACT_ATOMS: atom_id res chain seq x y z
N MET A 1 2.03 32.48 160.34
CA MET A 1 1.94 32.92 161.76
C MET A 1 0.81 33.91 162.05
N LYS A 2 0.48 34.90 161.18
CA LYS A 2 -0.65 35.84 161.43
C LYS A 2 -2.08 35.24 161.38
N LYS A 3 -2.32 34.10 160.70
CA LYS A 3 -3.64 33.45 160.61
C LYS A 3 -4.18 32.90 161.94
N ASN A 4 -3.31 32.50 162.87
CA ASN A 4 -3.73 31.93 164.16
C ASN A 4 -4.05 32.99 165.22
N MET A 5 -3.51 34.22 165.10
CA MET A 5 -3.88 35.34 165.99
C MET A 5 -5.30 35.86 165.70
N ALA A 6 -5.74 35.85 164.44
CA ALA A 6 -7.08 36.32 164.06
C ALA A 6 -8.22 35.45 164.64
N PHE A 7 -7.98 34.14 164.84
CA PHE A 7 -8.98 33.21 165.34
C PHE A 7 -9.17 33.29 166.86
N ILE A 8 -8.10 33.58 167.60
CA ILE A 8 -8.14 33.77 169.07
C ILE A 8 -8.84 35.09 169.43
N LEU A 9 -8.71 36.11 168.59
CA LEU A 9 -9.30 37.44 168.82
C LEU A 9 -10.81 37.49 168.52
N PHE A 10 -11.29 36.72 167.52
CA PHE A 10 -12.72 36.65 167.18
C PHE A 10 -13.55 35.96 168.27
N ALA A 11 -12.95 35.02 169.01
CA ALA A 11 -13.60 34.35 170.13
C ALA A 11 -13.80 35.28 171.35
N ALA A 12 -12.93 36.29 171.54
CA ALA A 12 -12.99 37.20 172.68
C ALA A 12 -14.02 38.34 172.52
N LEU A 13 -14.38 38.72 171.30
CA LEU A 13 -15.40 39.76 171.05
C LEU A 13 -16.84 39.28 171.21
N ALA A 14 -17.11 37.96 171.08
CA ALA A 14 -18.46 37.42 171.22
C ALA A 14 -18.93 37.25 172.69
N THR A 15 -18.01 37.28 173.66
CA THR A 15 -18.32 36.96 175.08
C THR A 15 -18.38 38.18 176.01
N GLY A 16 -18.35 39.40 175.51
CA GLY A 16 -18.79 40.58 176.29
C GLY A 16 -17.95 40.95 177.52
N THR A 17 -16.70 40.51 177.64
CA THR A 17 -15.76 41.01 178.66
C THR A 17 -15.10 42.30 178.16
N ALA A 18 -15.35 43.42 178.83
CA ALA A 18 -14.80 44.74 178.51
C ALA A 18 -13.25 44.75 178.57
N PHE A 19 -12.58 44.78 177.41
CA PHE A 19 -11.16 45.11 177.33
C PHE A 19 -10.98 46.63 177.41
N ALA A 20 -10.98 47.16 178.63
CA ALA A 20 -10.54 48.51 178.94
C ALA A 20 -8.99 48.64 178.90
N ASN A 21 -8.34 47.92 177.98
CA ASN A 21 -6.89 47.97 177.76
C ASN A 21 -6.62 48.66 176.42
N PRO A 22 -6.16 49.92 176.43
CA PRO A 22 -5.87 50.70 175.21
C PRO A 22 -4.92 50.00 174.23
N ASN A 23 -4.06 49.10 174.72
CA ASN A 23 -3.12 48.34 173.89
C ASN A 23 -3.81 47.24 173.05
N VAL A 24 -4.93 46.67 173.50
CA VAL A 24 -5.66 45.62 172.77
C VAL A 24 -6.52 46.23 171.65
N VAL A 25 -7.09 47.42 171.89
CA VAL A 25 -7.85 48.17 170.87
C VAL A 25 -6.92 48.66 169.76
N SER A 26 -5.71 49.13 170.09
CA SER A 26 -4.73 49.55 169.09
C SER A 26 -4.18 48.37 168.26
N GLU A 27 -3.98 47.20 168.87
CA GLU A 27 -3.63 45.97 168.14
C GLU A 27 -4.75 45.47 167.21
N LEU A 28 -6.01 45.63 167.61
CA LEU A 28 -7.17 45.26 166.78
C LEU A 28 -7.33 46.17 165.55
N ASP A 29 -7.14 47.48 165.73
CA ASP A 29 -7.16 48.45 164.64
C ASP A 29 -5.97 48.24 163.68
N ASN A 30 -4.78 47.96 164.21
CA ASN A 30 -3.62 47.57 163.40
C ASN A 30 -3.85 46.28 162.60
N LEU A 31 -4.49 45.26 163.19
CA LEU A 31 -4.82 44.01 162.51
C LEU A 31 -5.90 44.20 161.44
N ARG A 32 -6.91 45.04 161.71
CA ARG A 32 -7.95 45.41 160.75
C ARG A 32 -7.35 46.15 159.55
N ASP A 33 -6.41 47.05 159.81
CA ASP A 33 -5.71 47.76 158.74
C ASP A 33 -4.78 46.83 157.96
N ASP A 34 -4.03 45.93 158.61
CA ASP A 34 -3.26 44.85 157.96
C ASP A 34 -4.15 43.96 157.07
N LEU A 35 -5.36 43.62 157.53
CA LEU A 35 -6.31 42.79 156.77
C LEU A 35 -6.86 43.54 155.56
N LYS A 36 -7.17 44.83 155.71
CA LYS A 36 -7.55 45.70 154.59
C LYS A 36 -6.40 45.80 153.58
N TYR A 37 -5.16 46.01 154.04
CA TYR A 37 -3.98 46.04 153.19
C TYR A 37 -3.81 44.74 152.40
N LEU A 38 -3.93 43.58 153.05
CA LEU A 38 -3.82 42.27 152.39
C LEU A 38 -4.94 42.03 151.37
N LEU A 39 -6.18 42.40 151.70
CA LEU A 39 -7.32 42.26 150.77
C LEU A 39 -7.17 43.20 149.57
N ILE A 40 -6.70 44.43 149.81
CA ILE A 40 -6.36 45.40 148.77
C ILE A 40 -5.24 44.85 147.88
N GLU A 41 -4.20 44.26 148.46
CA GLU A 41 -3.08 43.66 147.74
C GLU A 41 -3.51 42.46 146.88
N GLN A 42 -4.35 41.56 147.42
CA GLN A 42 -4.94 40.45 146.65
C GLN A 42 -5.82 40.95 145.51
N ASN A 43 -6.65 41.95 145.76
CA ASN A 43 -7.49 42.55 144.72
C ASN A 43 -6.64 43.23 143.66
N LEU A 44 -5.57 43.95 144.05
CA LEU A 44 -4.60 44.53 143.12
C LEU A 44 -3.92 43.47 142.26
N ASN A 45 -3.55 42.34 142.85
CA ASN A 45 -2.92 41.23 142.13
C ASN A 45 -3.89 40.55 141.15
N ASN A 46 -5.13 40.31 141.56
CA ASN A 46 -6.19 39.80 140.68
C ASN A 46 -6.51 40.77 139.53
N ILE A 47 -6.56 42.08 139.83
CA ILE A 47 -6.73 43.13 138.83
C ILE A 47 -5.53 43.14 137.87
N TYR A 48 -4.31 42.95 138.37
CA TYR A 48 -3.10 42.88 137.53
C TYR A 48 -3.13 41.67 136.59
N GLN A 49 -3.53 40.49 137.08
CA GLN A 49 -3.69 39.29 136.25
C GLN A 49 -4.80 39.47 135.21
N ALA A 50 -5.97 39.97 135.61
CA ALA A 50 -7.07 40.27 134.69
C ALA A 50 -6.65 41.26 133.60
N ARG A 51 -5.89 42.31 133.97
CA ARG A 51 -5.33 43.28 133.00
C ARG A 51 -4.36 42.61 132.02
N THR A 52 -3.56 41.67 132.50
CA THR A 52 -2.60 40.91 131.69
C THR A 52 -3.32 39.98 130.71
N ASP A 53 -4.35 39.26 131.13
CA ASP A 53 -5.13 38.38 130.26
C ASP A 53 -6.00 39.17 129.27
N ILE A 54 -6.55 40.32 129.69
CA ILE A 54 -7.18 41.28 128.78
C ILE A 54 -6.18 41.74 127.72
N ALA A 55 -4.93 42.04 128.09
CA ALA A 55 -3.90 42.43 127.14
C ALA A 55 -3.53 41.31 126.16
N LYS A 56 -3.46 40.05 126.62
CA LYS A 56 -3.27 38.88 125.74
C LYS A 56 -4.44 38.70 124.79
N ASN A 57 -5.67 38.73 125.30
CA ASN A 57 -6.88 38.59 124.50
C ASN A 57 -7.00 39.71 123.47
N LYS A 58 -6.62 40.94 123.83
CA LYS A 58 -6.53 42.06 122.88
C LYS A 58 -5.59 41.72 121.73
N LYS A 59 -4.39 41.21 122.02
CA LYS A 59 -3.42 40.78 120.99
C LYS A 59 -3.96 39.64 120.12
N SER A 60 -4.64 38.65 120.69
CA SER A 60 -5.27 37.56 119.92
C SER A 60 -6.42 38.05 119.04
N ILE A 61 -7.23 39.01 119.51
CA ILE A 61 -8.29 39.64 118.71
C ILE A 61 -7.67 40.44 117.55
N GLU A 62 -6.61 41.20 117.81
CA GLU A 62 -5.85 41.91 116.76
C GLU A 62 -5.31 40.93 115.71
N GLN A 63 -4.74 39.78 116.13
CA GLN A 63 -4.27 38.74 115.21
C GLN A 63 -5.43 38.14 114.40
N ASN A 64 -6.52 37.71 115.05
CA ASN A 64 -7.69 37.16 114.34
C ASN A 64 -8.29 38.18 113.35
N THR A 65 -8.28 39.46 113.70
CA THR A 65 -8.73 40.53 112.79
C THR A 65 -7.83 40.60 111.55
N SER A 66 -6.51 40.47 111.73
CA SER A 66 -5.55 40.39 110.63
C SER A 66 -5.76 39.14 109.76
N ASP A 67 -5.94 37.97 110.36
CA ASP A 67 -6.14 36.70 109.65
C ASP A 67 -7.45 36.70 108.84
N ILE A 68 -8.52 37.28 109.40
CA ILE A 68 -9.79 37.46 108.69
C ILE A 68 -9.62 38.40 107.50
N ALA A 69 -8.87 39.50 107.65
CA ALA A 69 -8.60 40.42 106.56
C ALA A 69 -7.80 39.73 105.44
N MET A 70 -6.79 38.93 105.78
CA MET A 70 -6.04 38.12 104.82
C MET A 70 -6.94 37.10 104.10
N ASN A 71 -7.75 36.34 104.85
CA ASN A 71 -8.68 35.37 104.26
C ASN A 71 -9.68 36.05 103.32
N SER A 72 -10.16 37.26 103.65
CA SER A 72 -11.03 38.03 102.78
C SER A 72 -10.34 38.37 101.45
N GLN A 73 -9.06 38.71 101.49
CA GLN A 73 -8.27 39.01 100.30
C GLN A 73 -7.99 37.74 99.45
N ASP A 74 -7.72 36.61 100.09
CA ASP A 74 -7.54 35.31 99.42
C ASP A 74 -8.84 34.85 98.75
N ILE A 75 -9.99 35.02 99.41
CA ILE A 75 -11.31 34.75 98.83
C ILE A 75 -11.55 35.62 97.61
N GLU A 76 -11.24 36.92 97.68
CA GLU A 76 -11.38 37.83 96.55
C GLU A 76 -10.48 37.41 95.37
N THR A 77 -9.24 36.98 95.65
CA THR A 77 -8.33 36.43 94.64
C THR A 77 -8.90 35.17 94.00
N ASN A 78 -9.39 34.22 94.80
CA ASN A 78 -10.01 32.98 94.30
C ASN A 78 -11.26 33.27 93.45
N ILE A 79 -12.08 34.24 93.83
CA ILE A 79 -13.25 34.68 93.04
C ILE A 79 -12.79 35.16 91.67
N ASN A 80 -11.76 36.00 91.62
CA ASN A 80 -11.21 36.52 90.36
C ASN A 80 -10.67 35.39 89.47
N ASP A 81 -9.98 34.40 90.03
CA ASP A 81 -9.46 33.26 89.28
C ASP A 81 -10.56 32.33 88.78
N ILE A 82 -11.64 32.14 89.57
CA ILE A 82 -12.84 31.43 89.11
C ILE A 82 -13.48 32.14 87.91
N TYR A 83 -13.56 33.48 87.92
CA TYR A 83 -14.09 34.24 86.79
C TYR A 83 -13.22 34.11 85.54
N LYS A 84 -11.88 34.13 85.68
CA LYS A 84 -10.97 33.88 84.56
C LYS A 84 -11.15 32.47 84.01
N ASN A 85 -11.14 31.45 84.87
CA ASN A 85 -11.33 30.06 84.47
C ASN A 85 -12.66 29.84 83.75
N LYS A 86 -13.74 30.49 84.22
CA LYS A 86 -15.05 30.44 83.54
C LYS A 86 -14.97 30.98 82.12
N LYS A 87 -14.25 32.09 81.90
CA LYS A 87 -14.05 32.68 80.58
C LYS A 87 -13.21 31.78 79.68
N ASP A 88 -12.14 31.18 80.21
CA ASP A 88 -11.26 30.28 79.46
C ASP A 88 -11.99 28.99 79.06
N ILE A 89 -12.82 28.43 79.94
CA ILE A 89 -13.68 27.27 79.63
C ILE A 89 -14.66 27.61 78.50
N ALA A 90 -15.28 28.79 78.54
CA ALA A 90 -16.18 29.22 77.47
C ALA A 90 -15.44 29.36 76.13
N LYS A 91 -14.22 29.92 76.15
CA LYS A 91 -13.40 30.04 74.94
C LYS A 91 -12.97 28.69 74.39
N ASN A 92 -12.52 27.78 75.25
CA ASN A 92 -12.16 26.41 74.87
C ASN A 92 -13.35 25.66 74.28
N HIS A 93 -14.56 25.89 74.81
CA HIS A 93 -15.77 25.30 74.24
C HIS A 93 -16.02 25.78 72.80
N GLU A 94 -15.91 27.09 72.55
CA GLU A 94 -16.01 27.63 71.18
C GLU A 94 -14.96 27.04 70.25
N ASP A 95 -13.70 26.94 70.69
CA ASP A 95 -12.61 26.40 69.88
C ASP A 95 -12.81 24.90 69.56
N ILE A 96 -13.35 24.13 70.51
CA ILE A 96 -13.72 22.72 70.28
C ILE A 96 -14.82 22.61 69.22
N VAL A 97 -15.84 23.49 69.27
CA VAL A 97 -16.91 23.49 68.27
C VAL A 97 -16.38 23.83 66.88
N VAL A 98 -15.48 24.82 66.76
CA VAL A 98 -14.82 25.15 65.49
C VAL A 98 -13.98 23.99 64.98
N ASN A 99 -13.16 23.37 65.83
CA ASN A 99 -12.34 22.23 65.44
C ASN A 99 -13.19 21.04 64.97
N GLN A 100 -14.36 20.81 65.59
CA GLN A 100 -15.29 19.77 65.15
C GLN A 100 -15.81 20.04 63.72
N MET A 101 -16.18 21.29 63.42
CA MET A 101 -16.61 21.69 62.08
C MET A 101 -15.50 21.53 61.04
N ASP A 102 -14.25 21.91 61.39
CA ASP A 102 -13.10 21.77 60.50
C ASP A 102 -12.77 20.30 60.21
N ILE A 103 -12.91 19.42 61.21
CA ILE A 103 -12.74 17.97 61.02
C ILE A 103 -13.77 17.43 60.03
N GLU A 104 -15.04 17.80 60.18
CA GLU A 104 -16.11 17.39 59.27
C GLU A 104 -15.85 17.86 57.83
N LEU A 105 -15.41 19.10 57.65
CA LEU A 105 -15.04 19.66 56.35
C LEU A 105 -13.86 18.89 55.72
N HIS A 106 -12.84 18.55 56.51
CA HIS A 106 -11.72 17.76 56.03
C HIS A 106 -12.12 16.34 55.64
N GLU A 107 -13.01 15.70 56.40
CA GLU A 107 -13.55 14.38 56.03
C GLU A 107 -14.27 14.42 54.67
N ASP A 108 -15.09 15.44 54.43
CA ASP A 108 -15.74 15.64 53.13
C ASP A 108 -14.74 15.84 52.00
N ALA A 109 -13.71 16.67 52.22
CA ALA A 109 -12.65 16.89 51.23
C ALA A 109 -11.86 15.61 50.93
N ILE A 110 -11.58 14.79 51.96
CA ILE A 110 -10.92 13.49 51.79
C ILE A 110 -11.80 12.55 50.96
N ARG A 111 -13.09 12.43 51.27
CA ARG A 111 -14.04 11.60 50.50
C ARG A 111 -14.11 12.04 49.03
N ALA A 112 -14.14 13.34 48.77
CA ALA A 112 -14.13 13.88 47.41
C ALA A 112 -12.84 13.52 46.66
N ASN A 113 -11.69 13.65 47.32
CA ASN A 113 -10.39 13.30 46.75
C ASN A 113 -10.27 11.79 46.47
N GLU A 114 -10.77 10.92 47.35
CA GLU A 114 -10.81 9.48 47.12
C GLU A 114 -11.63 9.14 45.86
N SER A 115 -12.78 9.77 45.69
CA SER A 115 -13.63 9.60 44.50
C SER A 115 -12.93 10.07 43.22
N ALA A 116 -12.28 11.23 43.26
CA ALA A 116 -11.51 11.75 42.13
C ALA A 116 -10.32 10.84 41.76
N ILE A 117 -9.60 10.31 42.76
CA ILE A 117 -8.50 9.36 42.55
C ILE A 117 -9.02 8.06 41.92
N ALA A 118 -10.17 7.54 42.37
CA ALA A 118 -10.78 6.35 41.79
C ALA A 118 -11.16 6.56 40.32
N THR A 119 -11.72 7.72 39.98
CA THR A 119 -12.06 8.10 38.60
C THR A 119 -10.80 8.20 37.72
N ASN A 120 -9.78 8.92 38.17
CA ASN A 120 -8.50 9.04 37.46
C ASN A 120 -7.84 7.66 37.22
N ARG A 121 -7.94 6.75 38.19
CA ARG A 121 -7.42 5.38 38.03
C ARG A 121 -8.17 4.60 36.95
N ALA A 122 -9.48 4.76 36.86
CA ALA A 122 -10.29 4.15 35.80
C ALA A 122 -9.91 4.72 34.42
N ASP A 123 -9.78 6.05 34.31
CA ASP A 123 -9.40 6.72 33.06
C ASP A 123 -8.00 6.32 32.58
N ILE A 124 -7.04 6.20 33.51
CA ILE A 124 -5.69 5.70 33.20
C ILE A 124 -5.74 4.26 32.67
N ALA A 125 -6.61 3.41 33.23
CA ALA A 125 -6.77 2.03 32.76
C ALA A 125 -7.39 1.97 31.35
N THR A 126 -8.38 2.81 31.07
CA THR A 126 -8.98 2.96 29.74
C THR A 126 -7.93 3.43 28.72
N ASN A 127 -7.23 4.53 29.02
CA ASN A 127 -6.17 5.08 28.17
C ASN A 127 -5.06 4.05 27.88
N LYS A 128 -4.71 3.20 28.85
CA LYS A 128 -3.74 2.13 28.65
C LYS A 128 -4.22 1.09 27.62
N THR A 129 -5.50 0.74 27.66
CA THR A 129 -6.13 -0.18 26.69
C THR A 129 -6.18 0.45 25.30
N ASP A 130 -6.55 1.72 25.20
CA ASP A 130 -6.62 2.45 23.93
C ASP A 130 -5.23 2.59 23.27
N ILE A 131 -4.20 2.90 24.07
CA ILE A 131 -2.82 2.95 23.60
C ILE A 131 -2.36 1.59 23.06
N ALA A 132 -2.71 0.49 23.75
CA ALA A 132 -2.38 -0.86 23.27
C ALA A 132 -3.08 -1.19 21.95
N THR A 133 -4.36 -0.83 21.81
CA THR A 133 -5.14 -1.02 20.59
C THR A 133 -4.56 -0.22 19.43
N ASN A 134 -4.25 1.06 19.66
CA ASN A 134 -3.62 1.93 18.67
C ASN A 134 -2.24 1.40 18.23
N LYS A 135 -1.44 0.87 19.15
CA LYS A 135 -0.15 0.25 18.83
C LYS A 135 -0.31 -0.92 17.87
N THR A 136 -1.31 -1.78 18.09
CA THR A 136 -1.62 -2.90 17.20
C THR A 136 -2.09 -2.41 15.82
N ALA A 137 -3.01 -1.44 15.77
CA ALA A 137 -3.49 -0.87 14.51
C ALA A 137 -2.36 -0.24 13.68
N ILE A 138 -1.44 0.49 14.32
CA ILE A 138 -0.26 1.07 13.67
C ILE A 138 0.64 -0.03 13.09
N ALA A 139 0.84 -1.14 13.81
CA ALA A 139 1.62 -2.27 13.33
C ALA A 139 1.00 -2.93 12.10
N THR A 140 -0.33 -3.13 12.09
CA THR A 140 -1.07 -3.64 10.93
C THR A 140 -0.92 -2.71 9.73
N ASN A 141 -1.18 -1.41 9.91
CA ASN A 141 -1.04 -0.42 8.84
C ASN A 141 0.38 -0.39 8.24
N LYS A 142 1.42 -0.57 9.08
CA LYS A 142 2.80 -0.66 8.62
C LYS A 142 3.03 -1.86 7.68
N THR A 143 2.45 -3.01 8.01
CA THR A 143 2.51 -4.22 7.19
C THR A 143 1.76 -4.01 5.87
N ASP A 144 0.55 -3.45 5.91
CA ASP A 144 -0.26 -3.20 4.71
C ASP A 144 0.43 -2.23 3.75
N ILE A 145 1.04 -1.17 4.28
CA ILE A 145 1.84 -0.22 3.49
C ILE A 145 3.02 -0.94 2.80
N ALA A 146 3.70 -1.85 3.49
CA ALA A 146 4.80 -2.62 2.91
C ALA A 146 4.32 -3.56 1.79
N THR A 147 3.20 -4.25 1.99
CA THR A 147 2.56 -5.10 0.97
C THR A 147 2.17 -4.30 -0.27
N ASN A 148 1.51 -3.14 -0.06
CA ASN A 148 1.11 -2.26 -1.16
C ASN A 148 2.32 -1.73 -1.94
N LYS A 149 3.42 -1.38 -1.25
CA LYS A 149 4.67 -0.96 -1.89
C LYS A 149 5.24 -2.04 -2.81
N THR A 150 5.24 -3.30 -2.38
CA THR A 150 5.67 -4.43 -3.20
C THR A 150 4.75 -4.64 -4.40
N ALA A 151 3.43 -4.60 -4.21
CA ALA A 151 2.46 -4.74 -5.31
C ALA A 151 2.63 -3.64 -6.37
N ILE A 152 2.84 -2.39 -5.95
CA ILE A 152 3.11 -1.25 -6.85
C ILE A 152 4.39 -1.49 -7.66
N ALA A 153 5.46 -2.00 -7.03
CA ALA A 153 6.70 -2.30 -7.72
C ALA A 153 6.52 -3.40 -8.78
N THR A 154 5.79 -4.47 -8.46
CA THR A 154 5.44 -5.54 -9.41
C THR A 154 4.65 -5.00 -10.59
N ASN A 155 3.62 -4.19 -10.35
CA ASN A 155 2.81 -3.58 -11.40
C ASN A 155 3.64 -2.66 -12.29
N LYS A 156 4.57 -1.89 -11.73
CA LYS A 156 5.49 -1.04 -12.50
C LYS A 156 6.36 -1.86 -13.47
N THR A 157 6.89 -3.00 -13.03
CA THR A 157 7.66 -3.91 -13.88
C THR A 157 6.78 -4.51 -14.99
N ALA A 158 5.57 -4.97 -14.66
CA ALA A 158 4.65 -5.53 -15.65
C ALA A 158 4.25 -4.51 -16.73
N ILE A 159 3.99 -3.26 -16.33
CA ILE A 159 3.70 -2.15 -17.26
C ILE A 159 4.90 -1.90 -18.20
N ALA A 160 6.13 -1.92 -17.68
CA ALA A 160 7.33 -1.75 -18.50
C ALA A 160 7.48 -2.88 -19.54
N THR A 161 7.27 -4.15 -19.13
CA THR A 161 7.28 -5.31 -20.04
C THR A 161 6.23 -5.17 -21.14
N ASN A 162 4.99 -4.83 -20.77
CA ASN A 162 3.91 -4.64 -21.73
C ASN A 162 4.20 -3.51 -22.72
N LYS A 163 4.82 -2.41 -22.26
CA LYS A 163 5.24 -1.31 -23.13
C LYS A 163 6.25 -1.77 -24.18
N THR A 164 7.24 -2.58 -23.80
CA THR A 164 8.20 -3.17 -24.72
C THR A 164 7.52 -4.10 -25.72
N ALA A 165 6.64 -4.99 -25.27
CA ALA A 165 5.90 -5.90 -26.15
C ALA A 165 5.03 -5.16 -27.19
N ILE A 166 4.35 -4.08 -26.77
CA ILE A 166 3.57 -3.23 -27.68
C ILE A 166 4.47 -2.58 -28.73
N ALA A 167 5.67 -2.12 -28.35
CA ALA A 167 6.63 -1.54 -29.29
C ALA A 167 7.13 -2.57 -30.31
N THR A 168 7.44 -3.80 -29.88
CA THR A 168 7.79 -4.91 -30.79
C THR A 168 6.66 -5.22 -31.77
N ASN A 169 5.43 -5.40 -31.27
CA ASN A 169 4.28 -5.68 -32.13
C ASN A 169 4.04 -4.56 -33.15
N LYS A 170 4.28 -3.29 -32.78
CA LYS A 170 4.17 -2.16 -33.71
C LYS A 170 5.18 -2.27 -34.86
N THR A 171 6.42 -2.67 -34.56
CA THR A 171 7.45 -2.91 -35.58
C THR A 171 7.07 -4.07 -36.49
N ASP A 172 6.63 -5.20 -35.92
CA ASP A 172 6.24 -6.38 -36.70
C ASP A 172 5.06 -6.09 -37.64
N ILE A 173 4.07 -5.31 -37.18
CA ILE A 173 2.95 -4.86 -38.02
C ILE A 173 3.45 -4.00 -39.19
N ALA A 174 4.44 -3.13 -38.97
CA ALA A 174 5.02 -2.29 -40.02
C ALA A 174 5.79 -3.12 -41.06
N THR A 175 6.55 -4.12 -40.61
CA THR A 175 7.24 -5.09 -41.48
C THR A 175 6.23 -5.86 -42.32
N ASN A 176 5.21 -6.47 -41.70
CA ASN A 176 4.17 -7.22 -42.41
C ASN A 176 3.42 -6.35 -43.43
N LYS A 177 3.19 -5.06 -43.13
CA LYS A 177 2.58 -4.12 -44.08
C LYS A 177 3.46 -3.94 -45.33
N THR A 178 4.77 -3.89 -45.15
CA THR A 178 5.74 -3.75 -46.25
C THR A 178 5.76 -5.03 -47.08
N ASP A 179 5.84 -6.20 -46.44
CA ASP A 179 5.85 -7.50 -47.13
C ASP A 179 4.58 -7.74 -47.95
N ILE A 180 3.42 -7.35 -47.41
CA ILE A 180 2.15 -7.41 -48.15
C ILE A 180 2.19 -6.52 -49.41
N ALA A 181 2.78 -5.33 -49.32
CA ALA A 181 2.90 -4.43 -50.47
C ALA A 181 3.85 -4.98 -51.54
N THR A 182 4.97 -5.59 -51.12
CA THR A 182 5.90 -6.30 -52.02
C THR A 182 5.20 -7.46 -52.73
N ASN A 183 4.55 -8.35 -51.96
CA ASN A 183 3.81 -9.49 -52.52
C ASN A 183 2.73 -9.05 -53.52
N LYS A 184 2.02 -7.95 -53.24
CA LYS A 184 1.04 -7.38 -54.17
C LYS A 184 1.67 -6.97 -55.51
N THR A 185 2.86 -6.40 -55.46
CA THR A 185 3.62 -5.98 -56.64
C THR A 185 4.09 -7.20 -57.45
N ASP A 186 4.63 -8.20 -56.78
CA ASP A 186 5.09 -9.44 -57.42
C ASP A 186 3.95 -10.21 -58.08
N ILE A 187 2.79 -10.29 -57.42
CA ILE A 187 1.57 -10.88 -58.00
C ILE A 187 1.15 -10.15 -59.27
N ALA A 188 1.22 -8.81 -59.28
CA ALA A 188 0.89 -8.01 -60.47
C ALA A 188 1.88 -8.25 -61.61
N ALA A 189 3.18 -8.32 -61.31
CA ALA A 189 4.22 -8.65 -62.29
C ALA A 189 4.02 -10.05 -62.89
N ASN A 190 3.76 -11.05 -62.05
CA ASN A 190 3.47 -12.41 -62.49
C ASN A 190 2.22 -12.48 -63.37
N LYS A 191 1.17 -11.74 -63.04
CA LYS A 191 -0.05 -11.66 -63.87
C LYS A 191 0.26 -11.13 -65.27
N THR A 192 1.09 -10.09 -65.36
CA THR A 192 1.54 -9.53 -66.65
C THR A 192 2.36 -10.56 -67.43
N ALA A 193 3.34 -11.22 -66.78
CA ALA A 193 4.16 -12.24 -67.42
C ALA A 193 3.33 -13.41 -67.97
N ILE A 194 2.34 -13.88 -67.22
CA ILE A 194 1.40 -14.92 -67.66
C ILE A 194 0.61 -14.47 -68.90
N ALA A 195 0.16 -13.22 -68.96
CA ALA A 195 -0.56 -12.68 -70.11
C ALA A 195 0.32 -12.59 -71.36
N THR A 196 1.59 -12.16 -71.20
CA THR A 196 2.59 -12.17 -72.28
C THR A 196 2.82 -13.59 -72.79
N ASN A 197 3.13 -14.54 -71.90
CA ASN A 197 3.35 -15.93 -72.27
C ASN A 197 2.14 -16.54 -73.01
N LYS A 198 0.92 -16.20 -72.60
CA LYS A 198 -0.31 -16.64 -73.29
C LYS A 198 -0.37 -16.13 -74.73
N THR A 199 0.05 -14.89 -74.96
CA THR A 199 0.11 -14.27 -76.30
C THR A 199 1.20 -14.91 -77.16
N ASP A 200 2.38 -15.16 -76.57
CA ASP A 200 3.49 -15.82 -77.26
C ASP A 200 3.13 -17.25 -77.66
N ILE A 201 2.46 -18.00 -76.78
CA ILE A 201 1.96 -19.35 -77.09
C ILE A 201 0.96 -19.32 -78.25
N ALA A 202 0.04 -18.35 -78.29
CA ALA A 202 -0.93 -18.22 -79.38
C ALA A 202 -0.24 -17.87 -80.72
N THR A 203 0.76 -16.99 -80.67
CA THR A 203 1.59 -16.63 -81.83
C THR A 203 2.35 -17.84 -82.36
N ASN A 204 3.03 -18.57 -81.47
CA ASN A 204 3.77 -19.79 -81.82
C ASN A 204 2.84 -20.86 -82.41
N LYS A 205 1.64 -21.03 -81.86
CA LYS A 205 0.63 -21.95 -82.41
C LYS A 205 0.28 -21.59 -83.87
N THR A 206 0.01 -20.32 -84.13
CA THR A 206 -0.30 -19.82 -85.48
C THR A 206 0.88 -20.04 -86.44
N ALA A 207 2.10 -19.78 -85.98
CA ALA A 207 3.32 -20.01 -86.78
C ALA A 207 3.52 -21.49 -87.10
N ILE A 208 3.25 -22.40 -86.15
CA ILE A 208 3.30 -23.85 -86.36
C ILE A 208 2.26 -24.29 -87.39
N GLU A 209 1.02 -23.81 -87.30
CA GLU A 209 -0.05 -24.12 -88.27
C GLU A 209 0.30 -23.63 -89.70
N ALA A 210 0.90 -22.44 -89.81
CA ALA A 210 1.39 -21.91 -91.08
C ALA A 210 2.53 -22.76 -91.65
N ASN A 211 3.48 -23.17 -90.81
CA ASN A 211 4.57 -24.06 -91.20
C ASN A 211 4.05 -25.42 -91.65
N GLN A 212 3.08 -26.01 -90.94
CA GLN A 212 2.44 -27.27 -91.34
C GLN A 212 1.81 -27.17 -92.73
N THR A 213 1.10 -26.07 -93.00
CA THR A 213 0.50 -25.81 -94.32
C THR A 213 1.56 -25.71 -95.42
N ARG A 214 2.67 -24.99 -95.15
CA ARG A 214 3.79 -24.88 -96.09
C ARG A 214 4.45 -26.23 -96.37
N ILE A 215 4.64 -27.06 -95.35
CA ILE A 215 5.20 -28.41 -95.49
C ILE A 215 4.28 -29.27 -96.35
N ASN A 216 2.97 -29.30 -96.07
CA ASN A 216 2.01 -30.05 -96.88
C ASN A 216 2.02 -29.63 -98.37
N HIS A 217 2.16 -28.33 -98.64
CA HIS A 217 2.31 -27.83 -100.01
C HIS A 217 3.62 -28.24 -100.66
N LEU A 218 4.73 -28.25 -99.91
CA LEU A 218 6.01 -28.76 -100.41
C LEU A 218 5.91 -30.24 -100.75
N ASP A 219 5.29 -31.07 -99.91
CA ASP A 219 5.08 -32.50 -100.17
C ASP A 219 4.26 -32.72 -101.45
N GLN A 220 3.19 -31.96 -101.65
CA GLN A 220 2.41 -32.00 -102.90
C GLN A 220 3.23 -31.60 -104.13
N ARG A 221 4.05 -30.55 -104.01
CA ARG A 221 4.94 -30.09 -105.09
C ARG A 221 6.00 -31.14 -105.42
N ILE A 222 6.59 -31.78 -104.41
CA ILE A 222 7.55 -32.87 -104.55
C ILE A 222 6.91 -34.06 -105.27
N ASN A 223 5.73 -34.51 -104.83
CA ASN A 223 4.99 -35.59 -105.49
C ASN A 223 4.62 -35.27 -106.95
N LYS A 224 4.28 -34.02 -107.25
CA LYS A 224 4.01 -33.58 -108.63
C LYS A 224 5.28 -33.55 -109.46
N LEU A 225 6.40 -33.10 -108.90
CA LEU A 225 7.70 -33.08 -109.54
C LEU A 225 8.17 -34.50 -109.85
N ASP A 226 8.11 -35.40 -108.87
CA ASP A 226 8.45 -36.81 -109.03
C ASP A 226 7.68 -37.44 -110.20
N ARG A 227 6.35 -37.31 -110.22
CA ARG A 227 5.54 -37.79 -111.35
C ARG A 227 5.88 -37.12 -112.68
N LYS A 228 6.27 -35.83 -112.69
CA LYS A 228 6.71 -35.14 -113.92
C LYS A 228 8.06 -35.69 -114.40
N VAL A 229 8.98 -35.96 -113.50
CA VAL A 229 10.28 -36.58 -113.80
C VAL A 229 10.07 -37.98 -114.34
N GLU A 230 9.27 -38.82 -113.68
CA GLU A 230 8.95 -40.17 -114.16
C GLU A 230 8.34 -40.16 -115.56
N ARG A 231 7.36 -39.27 -115.80
CA ARG A 231 6.73 -39.10 -117.11
C ARG A 231 7.71 -38.58 -118.16
N GLY A 232 8.56 -37.62 -117.79
CA GLY A 232 9.61 -37.08 -118.65
C GLY A 232 10.59 -38.16 -119.08
N LEU A 233 11.05 -39.00 -118.15
CA LEU A 233 11.93 -40.13 -118.42
C LEU A 233 11.27 -41.21 -119.27
N ALA A 234 10.01 -41.57 -118.99
CA ALA A 234 9.24 -42.49 -119.83
C ALA A 234 9.09 -41.97 -121.27
N ALA A 235 8.81 -40.67 -121.44
CA ALA A 235 8.73 -40.01 -122.73
C ALA A 235 10.08 -40.02 -123.47
N GLN A 236 11.18 -39.77 -122.77
CA GLN A 236 12.52 -39.85 -123.36
C GLN A 236 12.90 -41.29 -123.75
N ALA A 237 12.54 -42.29 -122.94
CA ALA A 237 12.71 -43.70 -123.28
C ALA A 237 11.90 -44.10 -124.53
N ALA A 238 10.68 -43.54 -124.68
CA ALA A 238 9.87 -43.75 -125.89
C ALA A 238 10.53 -43.09 -127.11
N LEU A 239 11.01 -41.85 -126.97
CA LEU A 239 11.70 -41.13 -128.06
C LEU A 239 13.01 -41.79 -128.47
N SER A 240 13.76 -42.39 -127.55
CA SER A 240 15.01 -43.10 -127.86
C SER A 240 14.76 -44.43 -128.57
N GLY A 241 13.61 -45.08 -128.31
CA GLY A 241 13.16 -46.27 -129.01
C GLY A 241 12.68 -46.03 -130.45
N LEU A 242 12.54 -44.77 -130.89
CA LEU A 242 12.17 -44.45 -132.27
C LEU A 242 13.27 -44.86 -133.24
N PHE A 243 12.91 -45.73 -134.17
CA PHE A 243 13.79 -46.25 -135.21
C PHE A 243 14.30 -45.13 -136.12
N GLN A 244 15.57 -45.21 -136.50
CA GLN A 244 16.19 -44.26 -137.41
C GLN A 244 15.95 -44.66 -138.87
N PRO A 245 15.86 -43.72 -139.83
CA PRO A 245 15.73 -44.04 -141.25
C PRO A 245 16.93 -44.83 -141.81
N TYR A 246 16.69 -46.01 -142.40
CA TYR A 246 17.76 -46.83 -143.02
C TYR A 246 17.88 -46.59 -144.53
N ASN A 247 16.77 -46.32 -145.22
CA ASN A 247 16.75 -46.17 -146.68
C ASN A 247 16.86 -44.70 -147.10
N VAL A 248 17.80 -44.39 -148.01
CA VAL A 248 17.95 -43.06 -148.62
C VAL A 248 16.74 -42.70 -149.48
N GLY A 249 16.30 -41.44 -149.39
CA GLY A 249 15.24 -40.88 -150.24
C GLY A 249 13.82 -41.29 -149.84
N LYS A 250 13.63 -41.98 -148.72
CA LYS A 250 12.31 -42.38 -148.21
C LYS A 250 12.00 -41.74 -146.86
N PHE A 251 10.77 -41.26 -146.73
CA PHE A 251 10.23 -40.80 -145.45
C PHE A 251 9.91 -41.98 -144.55
N ASN A 252 10.35 -41.92 -143.29
CA ASN A 252 10.08 -42.95 -142.29
C ASN A 252 9.24 -42.37 -141.17
N VAL A 253 8.21 -43.10 -140.77
CA VAL A 253 7.40 -42.83 -139.59
C VAL A 253 7.64 -43.98 -138.62
N SER A 254 8.00 -43.65 -137.39
CA SER A 254 8.18 -44.63 -136.31
C SER A 254 7.31 -44.26 -135.12
N ALA A 255 6.84 -45.29 -134.42
CA ALA A 255 6.14 -45.15 -133.16
C ALA A 255 6.82 -46.07 -132.15
N ALA A 256 6.97 -45.61 -130.93
CA ALA A 256 7.62 -46.35 -129.86
C ALA A 256 6.92 -46.09 -128.53
N VAL A 257 7.02 -47.05 -127.61
CA VAL A 257 6.51 -46.92 -126.25
C VAL A 257 7.68 -46.97 -125.28
N GLY A 258 7.63 -46.13 -124.26
CA GLY A 258 8.66 -46.04 -123.24
C GLY A 258 8.04 -46.06 -121.85
N GLY A 259 8.74 -46.66 -120.90
CA GLY A 259 8.31 -46.75 -119.51
C GLY A 259 9.43 -46.35 -118.57
N TYR A 260 9.07 -45.69 -117.47
CA TYR A 260 9.96 -45.44 -116.33
C TYR A 260 9.13 -45.50 -115.05
N ASN A 261 9.54 -46.35 -114.10
CA ASN A 261 8.73 -46.77 -112.96
C ASN A 261 7.30 -47.17 -113.40
N ALA A 262 6.27 -46.62 -112.74
CA ALA A 262 4.86 -46.91 -113.03
C ALA A 262 4.27 -46.02 -114.14
N LYS A 263 5.07 -45.22 -114.85
CA LYS A 263 4.61 -44.31 -115.91
C LYS A 263 5.03 -44.81 -117.28
N GLN A 264 4.16 -44.57 -118.25
CA GLN A 264 4.32 -44.95 -119.65
C GLN A 264 4.14 -43.73 -120.55
N ALA A 265 4.78 -43.75 -121.71
CA ALA A 265 4.65 -42.73 -122.73
C ALA A 265 4.69 -43.36 -124.11
N VAL A 266 4.03 -42.69 -125.06
CA VAL A 266 4.02 -43.08 -126.47
C VAL A 266 4.70 -41.97 -127.26
N ALA A 267 5.68 -42.34 -128.06
CA ALA A 267 6.38 -41.46 -128.97
C ALA A 267 5.98 -41.75 -130.41
N VAL A 268 5.81 -40.70 -131.20
CA VAL A 268 5.71 -40.76 -132.64
C VAL A 268 6.79 -39.85 -133.23
N GLY A 269 7.48 -40.35 -134.24
CA GLY A 269 8.53 -39.60 -134.89
C GLY A 269 8.55 -39.82 -136.38
N SER A 270 9.16 -38.86 -137.05
CA SER A 270 9.43 -38.91 -138.46
C SER A 270 10.92 -38.67 -138.70
N GLY A 271 11.49 -39.39 -139.64
CA GLY A 271 12.85 -39.19 -140.07
C GLY A 271 13.01 -39.31 -141.58
N TYR A 272 13.99 -38.59 -142.09
CA TYR A 272 14.34 -38.61 -143.50
C TYR A 272 15.86 -38.72 -143.66
N ARG A 273 16.30 -39.67 -144.48
CA ARG A 273 17.72 -39.84 -144.85
C ARG A 273 17.93 -39.24 -146.23
N PHE A 274 18.59 -38.08 -146.27
CA PHE A 274 18.79 -37.31 -147.49
C PHE A 274 19.77 -38.01 -148.44
N ASN A 275 20.82 -38.61 -147.88
CA ASN A 275 21.81 -39.43 -148.58
C ASN A 275 22.45 -40.42 -147.59
N ASP A 276 23.39 -41.26 -148.04
CA ASP A 276 24.07 -42.23 -147.18
C ASP A 276 24.82 -41.59 -146.02
N LYS A 277 25.11 -40.28 -146.08
CA LYS A 277 25.90 -39.54 -145.10
C LYS A 277 25.11 -38.60 -144.20
N VAL A 278 23.83 -38.31 -144.49
CA VAL A 278 23.05 -37.28 -143.79
C VAL A 278 21.62 -37.76 -143.52
N ALA A 279 21.24 -37.78 -142.26
CA ALA A 279 19.88 -38.09 -141.81
C ALA A 279 19.37 -37.06 -140.81
N ALA A 280 18.07 -36.77 -140.85
CA ALA A 280 17.38 -35.98 -139.84
C ALA A 280 16.22 -36.78 -139.25
N LYS A 281 15.96 -36.56 -137.96
CA LYS A 281 14.76 -37.08 -137.29
C LYS A 281 14.18 -36.06 -136.32
N ALA A 282 12.87 -36.10 -136.17
CA ALA A 282 12.14 -35.37 -135.15
C ALA A 282 11.09 -36.30 -134.53
N GLY A 283 10.86 -36.16 -133.23
CA GLY A 283 9.90 -36.97 -132.49
C GLY A 283 9.18 -36.15 -131.44
N VAL A 284 7.94 -36.53 -131.18
CA VAL A 284 7.14 -36.02 -130.07
C VAL A 284 6.62 -37.20 -129.27
N ALA A 285 6.65 -37.09 -127.95
CA ALA A 285 6.17 -38.10 -127.04
C ALA A 285 5.15 -37.52 -126.07
N PHE A 286 4.10 -38.32 -125.85
CA PHE A 286 2.99 -38.03 -124.97
C PHE A 286 3.02 -39.01 -123.81
N ALA A 287 3.26 -38.52 -122.60
CA ALA A 287 3.23 -39.34 -121.40
C ALA A 287 1.79 -39.50 -120.88
N SER A 288 1.52 -40.60 -120.16
CA SER A 288 0.18 -40.98 -119.67
C SER A 288 -0.52 -39.97 -118.73
N GLY A 289 0.12 -38.85 -118.39
CA GLY A 289 -0.43 -37.77 -117.55
C GLY A 289 -0.52 -36.41 -118.25
N GLY A 290 -0.44 -36.37 -119.59
CA GLY A 290 -0.61 -35.14 -120.37
C GLY A 290 0.65 -34.28 -120.55
N ASP A 291 1.81 -34.71 -120.02
CA ASP A 291 3.09 -34.06 -120.31
C ASP A 291 3.57 -34.46 -121.71
N VAL A 292 4.15 -33.49 -122.41
CA VAL A 292 4.64 -33.65 -123.79
C VAL A 292 6.14 -33.35 -123.82
N SER A 293 6.89 -34.25 -124.44
CA SER A 293 8.32 -34.09 -124.73
C SER A 293 8.54 -34.12 -126.23
N TYR A 294 9.55 -33.41 -126.73
CA TYR A 294 9.91 -33.45 -128.15
C TYR A 294 11.43 -33.48 -128.30
N ASN A 295 11.90 -34.06 -129.41
CA ASN A 295 13.30 -34.01 -129.81
C ASN A 295 13.42 -33.79 -131.32
N ALA A 296 14.56 -33.23 -131.73
CA ALA A 296 14.97 -33.14 -133.12
C ALA A 296 16.49 -33.32 -133.18
N GLY A 297 16.97 -34.02 -134.18
CA GLY A 297 18.39 -34.30 -134.33
C GLY A 297 18.77 -34.60 -135.78
N VAL A 298 20.04 -34.34 -136.08
CA VAL A 298 20.66 -34.61 -137.38
C VAL A 298 21.89 -35.48 -137.15
N ASN A 299 22.10 -36.46 -138.01
CA ASN A 299 23.27 -37.34 -137.99
C ASN A 299 24.07 -37.14 -139.28
N PHE A 300 25.40 -37.13 -139.14
CA PHE A 300 26.35 -37.02 -140.23
C PHE A 300 27.36 -38.18 -140.14
N GLU A 301 27.47 -38.97 -141.21
CA GLU A 301 28.42 -40.08 -141.33
C GLU A 301 29.52 -39.68 -142.34
N PHE A 302 30.78 -39.72 -141.94
CA PHE A 302 31.92 -39.30 -142.77
C PHE A 302 32.72 -40.49 -143.29
#